data_AF-A0A849EIV2-F1
#
_entry.id   AF-A0A849EIV2-F1
#
_cell.length_a   1.000
_cell.length_b   1.000
_cell.length_c   1.000
_cell.angle_alpha   90.00
_cell.angle_beta   90.00
_cell.angle_gamma   90.00
#
_symmetry.space_group_name_H-M   'P 1'
#
loop_
_entity.id
_entity.type
_entity.pdbx_description
1 polymer ?
#
loop_
_entity_poly.entity_id
_entity_poly.type
_entity_poly.pdbx_seq_one_letter_code
_entity_poly.pdbx_strand_id
1 'polypeptide(L)'
;MKAKNKITGIVLLSGFLFLVSCGPVLISSRIGPPPSWFYPNRVEVVRYVYFPEYGFYYDFTTRNYIYWDNSAWIRVSVLPPRYRNVNLNRSRYTRIRNYRDDNIQRYHEQNNTNRRRSNRTTTPNKRGN
;
A
#
# COMPACT_ATOMS: atom_id res chain seq x y z
N MET A 1 -50.08 -32.23 -24.96
CA MET A 1 -48.61 -32.03 -24.91
C MET A 1 -48.26 -30.54 -25.10
N LYS A 2 -48.05 -29.76 -24.03
CA LYS A 2 -47.52 -28.36 -24.09
C LYS A 2 -46.57 -28.05 -22.91
N ALA A 3 -45.77 -29.02 -22.48
CA ALA A 3 -44.82 -28.84 -21.36
C ALA A 3 -43.36 -28.66 -21.82
N LYS A 4 -43.06 -28.95 -23.10
CA LYS A 4 -41.67 -28.96 -23.60
C LYS A 4 -41.06 -27.56 -23.75
N ASN A 5 -41.87 -26.54 -24.01
CA ASN A 5 -41.40 -25.17 -24.28
C ASN A 5 -41.04 -24.38 -23.01
N LYS A 6 -41.56 -24.79 -21.83
CA LYS A 6 -41.25 -24.11 -20.55
C LYS A 6 -39.90 -24.55 -19.98
N ILE A 7 -39.51 -25.81 -20.22
CA ILE A 7 -38.25 -26.39 -19.72
C ILE A 7 -37.05 -25.76 -20.44
N THR A 8 -37.15 -25.50 -21.75
CA THR A 8 -36.11 -24.83 -22.53
C THR A 8 -35.82 -23.41 -22.01
N GLY A 9 -36.85 -22.65 -21.61
CA GLY A 9 -36.68 -21.32 -21.02
C GLY A 9 -35.95 -21.33 -19.67
N ILE A 10 -36.20 -22.35 -18.84
CA ILE A 10 -35.58 -22.50 -17.52
C ILE A 10 -34.09 -22.90 -17.64
N VAL A 11 -33.75 -23.76 -18.60
CA VAL A 11 -32.35 -24.18 -18.85
C VAL A 11 -31.51 -23.03 -19.41
N LEU A 12 -32.08 -22.19 -20.29
CA LEU A 12 -31.40 -21.00 -20.82
C LEU A 12 -31.20 -19.93 -19.73
N LEU A 13 -32.17 -19.76 -18.82
CA LEU A 13 -32.08 -18.81 -17.72
C LEU A 13 -31.07 -19.26 -16.64
N SER A 14 -30.95 -20.57 -16.38
CA SER A 14 -29.97 -21.07 -15.40
C SER A 14 -28.53 -20.96 -15.91
N GLY A 15 -28.29 -21.10 -17.22
CA GLY A 15 -26.96 -20.94 -17.82
C GLY A 15 -26.39 -19.53 -17.71
N PHE A 16 -27.24 -18.50 -17.73
CA PHE A 16 -26.81 -17.09 -17.65
C PHE A 16 -26.34 -16.70 -16.25
N LEU A 17 -26.84 -17.37 -15.19
CA LEU A 17 -26.45 -17.10 -13.80
C LEU A 17 -25.04 -17.61 -13.44
N PHE A 18 -24.48 -18.56 -14.20
CA PHE A 18 -23.13 -19.10 -13.93
C PHE A 18 -22.00 -18.21 -14.47
N LEU A 19 -22.29 -17.23 -15.33
CA LEU A 19 -21.28 -16.34 -15.92
C LEU A 19 -20.94 -15.13 -15.02
N VAL A 20 -21.66 -14.93 -13.90
CA VAL A 20 -21.53 -13.74 -13.05
C VAL A 20 -20.64 -13.98 -11.81
N SER A 21 -19.78 -15.00 -11.83
CA SER A 21 -18.79 -15.22 -10.77
C SER A 21 -17.37 -14.98 -11.28
N CYS A 22 -17.02 -13.71 -11.43
CA CYS A 22 -15.63 -13.28 -11.50
C CYS A 22 -15.45 -12.11 -10.53
N GLY A 23 -15.50 -12.42 -9.23
CA GLY A 23 -14.93 -11.53 -8.22
C GLY A 23 -13.42 -11.43 -8.45
N PRO A 24 -12.76 -10.32 -8.04
CA PRO A 24 -11.33 -10.17 -8.26
C PRO A 24 -10.56 -11.33 -7.58
N VAL A 25 -9.94 -12.19 -8.39
CA VAL A 25 -9.01 -13.21 -7.89
C VAL A 25 -7.71 -12.50 -7.55
N LEU A 26 -7.43 -12.37 -6.25
CA LEU A 26 -6.19 -11.78 -5.74
C LEU A 26 -5.06 -12.80 -5.86
N ILE A 27 -4.44 -12.90 -7.04
CA ILE A 27 -3.17 -13.60 -7.21
C ILE A 27 -2.06 -12.67 -6.71
N SER A 28 -1.78 -12.73 -5.40
CA SER A 28 -0.60 -12.07 -4.88
C SER A 28 0.60 -12.99 -5.10
N SER A 29 1.55 -12.57 -5.93
CA SER A 29 2.85 -13.21 -6.16
C SER A 29 3.77 -13.18 -4.92
N ARG A 30 3.20 -13.16 -3.72
CA ARG A 30 3.91 -13.02 -2.45
C ARG A 30 4.65 -14.32 -2.16
N ILE A 31 5.97 -14.28 -2.33
CA ILE A 31 6.89 -15.32 -1.88
C ILE A 31 6.90 -15.28 -0.34
N GLY A 32 5.86 -15.81 0.33
CA GLY A 32 5.79 -15.97 1.79
C GLY A 32 4.97 -14.93 2.57
N PRO A 33 4.74 -15.18 3.88
CA PRO A 33 3.89 -14.34 4.73
C PRO A 33 4.43 -12.92 4.86
N PRO A 34 3.56 -11.91 5.11
CA PRO A 34 4.01 -10.57 5.44
C PRO A 34 4.83 -10.58 6.75
N PRO A 35 5.69 -9.57 6.98
CA PRO A 35 6.37 -9.39 8.26
C PRO A 35 5.36 -9.32 9.42
N SER A 36 5.75 -9.81 10.60
CA SER A 36 4.88 -9.89 11.79
C SER A 36 4.28 -8.55 12.21
N TRP A 37 5.01 -7.45 12.01
CA TRP A 37 4.57 -6.09 12.34
C TRP A 37 3.49 -5.56 11.37
N PHE A 38 3.32 -6.18 10.21
CA PHE A 38 2.35 -5.78 9.20
C PHE A 38 1.02 -6.51 9.40
N TYR A 39 0.26 -6.07 10.41
CA TYR A 39 -1.02 -6.69 10.76
C TYR A 39 -2.17 -6.26 9.80
N PRO A 40 -3.03 -7.20 9.34
CA PRO A 40 -3.98 -6.93 8.27
C PRO A 40 -5.39 -6.72 8.80
N ASN A 41 -5.84 -5.48 8.96
CA ASN A 41 -7.27 -5.21 9.20
C ASN A 41 -8.03 -4.80 7.94
N ARG A 42 -7.37 -4.59 6.78
CA ARG A 42 -8.05 -4.21 5.52
C ARG A 42 -7.30 -4.74 4.29
N VAL A 43 -8.07 -5.11 3.27
CA VAL A 43 -7.66 -5.66 1.95
C VAL A 43 -6.98 -4.60 1.07
N GLU A 44 -6.06 -3.79 1.63
CA GLU A 44 -5.32 -2.81 0.84
C GLU A 44 -3.88 -3.31 0.65
N VAL A 45 -3.58 -3.77 -0.56
CA VAL A 45 -2.24 -4.18 -0.95
C VAL A 45 -1.41 -2.93 -1.25
N VAL A 46 -0.54 -2.56 -0.33
CA VAL A 46 0.45 -1.50 -0.55
C VAL A 46 1.82 -2.09 -0.86
N ARG A 47 2.57 -1.42 -1.72
CA ARG A 47 3.95 -1.76 -2.02
C ARG A 47 4.90 -1.27 -0.94
N TYR A 48 4.71 -0.04 -0.47
CA TYR A 48 5.56 0.57 0.54
C TYR A 48 4.78 0.93 1.80
N VAL A 49 5.43 0.80 2.94
CA VAL A 49 5.07 1.50 4.17
C VAL A 49 6.20 2.42 4.59
N TYR A 50 5.87 3.52 5.24
CA TYR A 50 6.82 4.49 5.77
C TYR A 50 6.72 4.52 7.29
N PHE A 51 7.86 4.49 7.97
CA PHE A 51 7.98 4.62 9.41
C PHE A 51 8.43 6.07 9.72
N PRO A 52 7.49 7.00 9.99
CA PRO A 52 7.81 8.41 10.09
C PRO A 52 8.72 8.75 11.27
N GLU A 53 8.62 8.01 12.38
CA GLU A 53 9.45 8.21 13.57
C GLU A 53 10.93 7.91 13.31
N TYR A 54 11.26 7.07 12.33
CA TYR A 54 12.63 6.61 12.06
C TYR A 54 13.14 6.98 10.67
N GLY A 55 12.29 7.50 9.80
CA GLY A 55 12.67 8.00 8.48
C GLY A 55 13.07 6.90 7.49
N PHE A 56 12.45 5.73 7.53
CA PHE A 56 12.71 4.66 6.56
C PHE A 56 11.42 4.06 6.01
N TYR A 57 11.54 3.41 4.86
CA TYR A 57 10.49 2.65 4.20
C TYR A 57 10.73 1.14 4.32
N TYR A 58 9.66 0.38 4.12
CA TYR A 58 9.75 -1.06 3.84
C TYR A 58 9.03 -1.37 2.52
N ASP A 59 9.71 -2.06 1.61
CA ASP A 59 9.19 -2.50 0.30
C ASP A 59 8.73 -3.96 0.40
N PHE A 60 7.42 -4.19 0.26
CA PHE A 60 6.83 -5.54 0.29
C PHE A 60 7.20 -6.39 -0.93
N THR A 61 7.57 -5.76 -2.05
CA THR A 61 7.92 -6.47 -3.29
C THR A 61 9.29 -7.13 -3.15
N THR A 62 10.27 -6.36 -2.68
CA THR A 62 11.67 -6.83 -2.55
C THR A 62 12.01 -7.30 -1.14
N ARG A 63 11.11 -7.13 -0.16
CA ARG A 63 11.34 -7.41 1.27
C ARG A 63 12.56 -6.70 1.86
N ASN A 64 12.76 -5.46 1.42
CA ASN A 64 13.90 -4.64 1.85
C ASN A 64 13.43 -3.40 2.60
N TYR A 65 14.24 -2.98 3.55
CA TYR A 65 14.19 -1.67 4.16
C TYR A 65 14.89 -0.65 3.27
N ILE A 66 14.38 0.57 3.25
CA ILE A 66 14.95 1.68 2.48
C ILE A 66 15.12 2.89 3.39
N TYR A 67 16.35 3.31 3.63
CA TYR A 67 16.65 4.39 4.55
C TYR A 67 17.56 5.43 3.91
N TRP A 68 17.54 6.65 4.44
CA TRP A 68 18.43 7.71 4.00
C TRP A 68 19.80 7.60 4.68
N ASP A 69 20.85 7.64 3.88
CA ASP A 69 22.24 7.61 4.35
C ASP A 69 23.17 8.25 3.33
N ASN A 70 24.11 9.07 3.78
CA ASN A 70 25.11 9.70 2.92
C ASN A 70 24.55 10.25 1.61
N SER A 71 23.48 11.05 1.69
CA SER A 71 22.79 11.67 0.55
C SER A 71 22.07 10.73 -0.43
N ALA A 72 21.84 9.46 -0.06
CA ALA A 72 21.15 8.49 -0.90
C ALA A 72 20.14 7.63 -0.13
N TRP A 73 19.15 7.11 -0.86
CA TRP A 73 18.25 6.07 -0.36
C TRP A 73 18.88 4.69 -0.57
N ILE A 74 19.25 4.03 0.53
CA ILE A 74 19.92 2.73 0.52
C ILE A 74 18.91 1.63 0.79
N ARG A 75 18.93 0.56 -0.03
CA ARG A 75 18.07 -0.63 0.11
C ARG A 75 18.85 -1.76 0.79
N VAL A 76 18.31 -2.31 1.87
CA VAL A 76 18.93 -3.42 2.63
C VAL A 76 17.89 -4.44 3.09
N SER A 77 18.29 -5.70 3.24
CA SER A 77 17.43 -6.75 3.80
C SER A 77 17.31 -6.67 5.32
N VAL A 78 18.32 -6.13 6.01
CA VAL A 78 18.39 -6.00 7.47
C VAL A 78 18.76 -4.56 7.82
N LEU A 79 18.02 -3.96 8.77
CA LEU A 79 18.28 -2.60 9.22
C LEU A 79 19.68 -2.48 9.86
N PRO A 80 20.40 -1.38 9.63
CA PRO A 80 21.70 -1.16 10.25
C PRO A 80 21.60 -1.00 11.79
N PRO A 81 22.71 -1.20 12.53
CA PRO A 81 22.72 -1.21 14.00
C PRO A 81 22.12 0.03 14.68
N ARG A 82 22.10 1.18 14.01
CA ARG A 82 21.46 2.42 14.49
C ARG A 82 19.95 2.28 14.74
N TYR A 83 19.30 1.29 14.11
CA TYR A 83 17.89 0.98 14.31
C TYR A 83 17.67 -0.23 15.23
N ARG A 84 18.71 -0.77 15.89
CA ARG A 84 18.60 -2.02 16.68
C ARG A 84 17.53 -1.99 17.79
N ASN A 85 17.25 -0.80 18.32
CA ASN A 85 16.30 -0.60 19.42
C ASN A 85 14.85 -0.35 18.91
N VAL A 86 14.63 -0.38 17.59
CA VAL A 86 13.31 -0.14 17.00
C VAL A 86 12.45 -1.38 17.17
N ASN A 87 11.31 -1.22 17.86
CA ASN A 87 10.31 -2.27 17.97
C ASN A 87 9.23 -2.10 16.89
N LEU A 88 9.47 -2.68 15.71
CA LEU A 88 8.58 -2.56 14.54
C LEU A 88 7.14 -2.96 14.84
N ASN A 89 6.91 -3.92 15.74
CA ASN A 89 5.56 -4.38 16.12
C ASN A 89 4.76 -3.30 16.89
N ARG A 90 5.44 -2.34 17.51
CA ARG A 90 4.83 -1.24 18.27
C ARG A 90 4.95 0.12 17.58
N SER A 91 5.75 0.20 16.52
CA SER A 91 5.97 1.42 15.78
C SER A 91 4.76 1.81 14.95
N ARG A 92 4.47 3.11 14.86
CA ARG A 92 3.49 3.60 13.89
C ARG A 92 4.10 3.53 12.49
N TYR A 93 3.24 3.34 11.51
CA TYR A 93 3.62 3.41 10.11
C TYR A 93 2.48 4.00 9.28
N THR A 94 2.85 4.60 8.15
CA THR A 94 1.91 5.11 7.14
C THR A 94 1.98 4.23 5.90
N ARG A 95 0.83 3.82 5.39
CA ARG A 95 0.74 3.06 4.14
C ARG A 95 0.86 4.02 2.94
N ILE A 96 1.76 3.71 2.01
CA ILE A 96 1.90 4.50 0.79
C ILE A 96 0.91 3.98 -0.26
N ARG A 97 -0.11 4.79 -0.55
CA ARG A 97 -1.19 4.44 -1.47
C ARG A 97 -0.89 4.91 -2.88
N ASN A 98 -1.42 4.18 -3.86
CA ASN A 98 -1.37 4.54 -5.28
C ASN A 98 0.03 4.82 -5.83
N TYR A 99 1.07 4.24 -5.22
CA TYR A 99 2.45 4.36 -5.66
C TYR A 99 3.04 2.98 -5.92
N ARG A 100 3.43 2.74 -7.17
CA ARG A 100 3.91 1.44 -7.64
C ARG A 100 5.31 1.46 -8.25
N ASP A 101 5.87 2.65 -8.44
CA ASP A 101 7.20 2.86 -9.02
C ASP A 101 8.32 2.36 -8.07
N ASP A 102 9.43 1.93 -8.65
CA ASP A 102 10.62 1.45 -7.93
C ASP A 102 11.37 2.61 -7.25
N ASN A 103 11.22 3.83 -7.74
CA ASN A 103 12.00 4.98 -7.26
C ASN A 103 11.34 5.70 -6.07
N ILE A 104 11.36 5.08 -4.88
CA ILE A 104 10.75 5.66 -3.66
C ILE A 104 11.26 7.08 -3.31
N GLN A 105 12.47 7.45 -3.74
CA GLN A 105 13.02 8.80 -3.55
C GLN A 105 12.12 9.85 -4.20
N ARG A 106 11.66 9.59 -5.44
CA ARG A 106 10.75 10.50 -6.16
C ARG A 106 9.46 10.75 -5.37
N TYR A 107 8.88 9.70 -4.79
CA TYR A 107 7.70 9.85 -3.93
C TYR A 107 8.00 10.70 -2.69
N HIS A 108 9.12 10.44 -2.02
CA HIS A 108 9.52 11.16 -0.82
C HIS A 108 9.71 12.66 -1.08
N GLU A 109 10.41 13.01 -2.16
CA GLU A 109 10.65 14.40 -2.59
C GLU A 109 9.35 15.13 -2.94
N GLN A 110 8.48 14.49 -3.73
CA GLN A 110 7.18 15.07 -4.09
C GLN A 110 6.30 15.32 -2.86
N ASN A 111 6.25 14.36 -1.94
CA ASN A 111 5.44 14.51 -0.73
C ASN A 111 5.99 15.60 0.20
N ASN A 112 7.31 15.71 0.34
CA ASN A 112 7.95 16.75 1.16
C ASN A 112 7.79 18.15 0.54
N THR A 113 7.94 18.28 -0.77
CA THR A 113 7.73 19.56 -1.47
C THR A 113 6.28 20.03 -1.34
N ASN A 114 5.30 19.12 -1.48
CA ASN A 114 3.89 19.42 -1.26
C ASN A 114 3.61 19.88 0.17
N ARG A 115 4.19 19.22 1.18
CA ARG A 115 4.10 19.66 2.59
C ARG A 115 4.67 21.07 2.78
N ARG A 116 5.83 21.37 2.21
CA ARG A 116 6.45 22.71 2.28
C ARG A 116 5.58 23.78 1.61
N ARG A 117 4.99 23.47 0.46
CA ARG A 117 4.06 24.38 -0.25
C ARG A 117 2.81 24.65 0.58
N SER A 118 2.19 23.62 1.14
CA SER A 118 0.99 23.73 1.99
C SER A 118 1.22 24.65 3.19
N ASN A 119 2.38 24.52 3.85
CA ASN A 119 2.75 25.35 5.00
C ASN A 119 2.97 26.83 4.63
N ARG A 120 3.41 27.12 3.39
CA ARG A 120 3.57 28.50 2.91
C ARG A 120 2.21 29.17 2.66
N THR A 121 1.25 28.42 2.11
CA THR A 121 -0.11 28.93 1.86
C THR A 121 -0.94 29.14 3.13
N THR A 122 -0.59 28.48 4.24
CA THR A 122 -1.17 28.73 5.57
C THR A 122 -0.36 29.79 6.32
N THR A 123 -0.21 30.98 5.72
CA THR A 123 0.28 32.14 6.47
C THR A 123 -0.89 32.67 7.33
N PRO A 124 -0.73 32.86 8.66
CA PRO A 124 -1.80 33.36 9.50
C PRO A 124 -2.24 34.74 9.04
N ASN A 125 -3.53 34.91 8.80
CA ASN A 125 -4.13 36.23 8.64
C ASN A 125 -3.84 37.02 9.92
N LYS A 126 -2.80 37.86 9.91
CA LYS A 126 -2.65 38.94 10.88
C LYS A 126 -3.79 39.92 10.62
N ARG A 127 -4.99 39.62 11.14
CA ARG A 127 -5.98 40.64 11.48
C ARG A 127 -5.38 41.44 12.63
N GLY A 128 -4.60 42.44 12.26
CA GLY A 128 -4.25 43.56 13.11
C GLY A 128 -5.51 44.36 13.40
N ASN A 129 -5.65 44.67 14.68
CA ASN A 129 -6.63 45.56 15.29
C ASN A 129 -6.44 47.00 14.78
#